data_AF-A0A537H3Y3-F1
#
_entry.id   AF-A0A537H3Y3-F1
#
_cell.length_a   1.000
_cell.length_b   1.000
_cell.length_c   1.000
_cell.angle_alpha   90.00
_cell.angle_beta   90.00
_cell.angle_gamma   90.00
#
_symmetry.space_group_name_H-M   'P 1'
#
loop_
_entity.id
_entity.type
_entity.pdbx_description
1 polymer ?
#
loop_
_entity_poly.entity_id
_entity_poly.type
_entity_poly.pdbx_seq_one_letter_code
_entity_poly.pdbx_strand_id
1 'polypeptide(L)'
;MSIPIENLRRDLRTRLESDKQMSGAWAIVPLLPVIVGIVVFVVVFAAIFSAIGSVGPSGMTATGTSALGAALVGSIFLLYFLYFVVLILVGILIFKLVSRRNTHFNRQILLQEDLISMAKEIAAKKGVDVSILLNNMERNVREARLEETEKNATLYALLYGLVWLYTAYFLMKDFFKHERREDLFINDMLRTFNALGVPINFPYRNPPIPDRSFALYFVLTLITGSIFGVYWVYVLVTDPNNHFRQQMLIEDTIMAQLSGTPSPPPIPSLSPS
;
A
#
# COMPACT_ATOMS: atom_id res chain seq x y z
N MET A 1 -5.18 -20.79 30.01
CA MET A 1 -4.83 -19.78 28.99
C MET A 1 -6.09 -18.95 28.77
N SER A 2 -6.02 -17.61 28.85
CA SER A 2 -7.23 -16.79 28.80
C SER A 2 -7.76 -16.59 27.38
N ILE A 3 -9.04 -16.24 27.23
CA ILE A 3 -9.64 -15.97 25.92
C ILE A 3 -8.96 -14.77 25.22
N PRO A 4 -8.73 -13.63 25.89
CA PRO A 4 -8.05 -12.48 25.27
C PRO A 4 -6.66 -12.80 24.72
N ILE A 5 -5.88 -13.66 25.38
CA ILE A 5 -4.54 -14.00 24.87
C ILE A 5 -4.59 -14.86 23.61
N GLU A 6 -5.58 -15.74 23.50
CA GLU A 6 -5.73 -16.56 22.30
C GLU A 6 -6.26 -15.75 21.13
N ASN A 7 -7.17 -14.81 21.37
CA ASN A 7 -7.59 -13.86 20.34
C ASN A 7 -6.41 -13.01 19.85
N LEU A 8 -5.59 -12.48 20.76
CA LEU A 8 -4.39 -11.72 20.40
C LEU A 8 -3.44 -12.56 19.52
N ARG A 9 -3.22 -13.84 19.86
CA ARG A 9 -2.43 -14.75 19.00
C ARG A 9 -3.05 -14.96 17.63
N ARG A 10 -4.38 -15.10 17.56
CA ARG A 10 -5.10 -15.23 16.30
C ARG A 10 -4.88 -13.99 15.42
N ASP A 11 -4.98 -12.81 16.00
CA ASP A 11 -4.78 -11.55 15.29
C ASP A 11 -3.34 -11.36 14.79
N LEU A 12 -2.34 -11.84 15.54
CA LEU A 12 -0.97 -11.89 15.04
C LEU A 12 -0.79 -12.90 13.90
N ARG A 13 -1.51 -14.04 13.90
CA ARG A 13 -1.41 -15.01 12.79
C ARG A 13 -1.99 -14.45 11.50
N THR A 14 -3.07 -13.67 11.58
CA THR A 14 -3.73 -13.09 10.39
C THR A 14 -2.93 -11.95 9.75
N ARG A 15 -1.89 -11.42 10.41
CA ARG A 15 -1.03 -10.36 9.86
C ARG A 15 -0.35 -10.76 8.55
N LEU A 16 -0.02 -12.03 8.34
CA LEU A 16 0.58 -12.51 7.09
C LEU A 16 -0.38 -12.36 5.90
N GLU A 17 -1.68 -12.35 6.16
CA GLU A 17 -2.72 -12.20 5.16
C GLU A 17 -3.13 -10.74 4.94
N SER A 18 -3.19 -9.94 6.01
CA SER A 18 -3.59 -8.53 5.96
C SER A 18 -2.44 -7.59 5.56
N ASP A 19 -1.22 -7.86 6.03
CA ASP A 19 -0.08 -6.95 5.96
C ASP A 19 0.90 -7.36 4.85
N LYS A 20 0.32 -7.78 3.71
CA LYS A 20 1.07 -8.29 2.56
C LYS A 20 2.03 -7.23 2.02
N GLN A 21 3.32 -7.57 2.04
CA GLN A 21 4.37 -6.75 1.47
C GLN A 21 4.26 -6.69 -0.06
N MET A 22 4.48 -5.50 -0.62
CA MET A 22 4.54 -5.30 -2.07
C MET A 22 5.97 -4.99 -2.52
N SER A 23 6.42 -5.59 -3.62
CA SER A 23 7.74 -5.28 -4.19
C SER A 23 7.81 -3.82 -4.65
N GLY A 24 9.00 -3.20 -4.52
CA GLY A 24 9.28 -1.88 -5.08
C GLY A 24 9.14 -1.81 -6.60
N ALA A 25 9.20 -2.95 -7.31
CA ALA A 25 9.03 -3.03 -8.75
C ALA A 25 7.70 -2.44 -9.25
N TRP A 26 6.65 -2.41 -8.42
CA TRP A 26 5.38 -1.75 -8.76
C TRP A 26 5.54 -0.26 -9.08
N ALA A 27 6.61 0.38 -8.59
CA ALA A 27 6.92 1.78 -8.90
C ALA A 27 7.14 2.04 -10.41
N ILE A 28 7.46 1.03 -11.22
CA ILE A 28 7.66 1.22 -12.66
C ILE A 28 6.34 1.37 -13.44
N VAL A 29 5.21 0.93 -12.88
CA VAL A 29 3.91 0.86 -13.59
C VAL A 29 3.50 2.19 -14.24
N PRO A 30 3.64 3.36 -13.59
CA PRO A 30 3.33 4.66 -14.21
C PRO A 30 4.17 5.01 -15.45
N LEU A 31 5.35 4.40 -15.62
CA LEU A 31 6.19 4.61 -16.81
C LEU A 31 5.82 3.72 -17.98
N LEU A 32 5.12 2.59 -17.75
CA LEU A 32 4.80 1.65 -18.81
C LEU A 32 4.04 2.29 -20.00
N PRO A 33 3.04 3.18 -19.80
CA PRO A 33 2.40 3.88 -20.92
C PRO A 33 3.39 4.72 -21.75
N VAL A 34 4.34 5.40 -21.09
CA VAL A 34 5.37 6.21 -21.76
C VAL A 34 6.31 5.32 -22.56
N ILE A 35 6.76 4.21 -21.96
CA ILE A 35 7.63 3.23 -22.63
C ILE A 35 6.93 2.64 -23.86
N VAL A 36 5.66 2.24 -23.73
CA VAL A 36 4.86 1.73 -24.85
C VAL A 36 4.74 2.79 -25.96
N GLY A 37 4.47 4.05 -25.60
CA GLY A 37 4.42 5.16 -26.55
C GLY A 37 5.74 5.37 -27.32
N ILE A 38 6.88 5.32 -26.61
CA ILE A 38 8.21 5.42 -27.23
C ILE A 38 8.48 4.25 -28.17
N VAL A 39 8.19 3.01 -27.74
CA VAL A 39 8.39 1.80 -28.56
C VAL A 39 7.58 1.90 -29.86
N VAL A 40 6.31 2.26 -29.78
CA VAL A 40 5.44 2.40 -30.96
C VAL A 40 5.92 3.54 -31.85
N PHE A 41 6.32 4.68 -31.28
CA PHE A 41 6.89 5.79 -32.03
C PHE A 41 8.12 5.37 -32.82
N VAL A 42 9.06 4.64 -32.19
CA VAL A 42 10.28 4.15 -32.85
C VAL A 42 9.94 3.17 -33.98
N VAL A 43 9.01 2.25 -33.77
CA VAL A 43 8.56 1.29 -34.80
C VAL A 43 7.96 2.01 -36.02
N VAL A 44 7.07 2.97 -35.78
CA VAL A 44 6.44 3.75 -36.86
C VAL A 44 7.46 4.61 -37.58
N PHE A 45 8.36 5.27 -36.85
CA PHE A 45 9.42 6.11 -37.43
C PHE A 45 10.37 5.28 -38.32
N ALA A 46 10.79 4.10 -37.84
CA ALA A 46 11.63 3.19 -38.62
C ALA A 46 10.93 2.72 -39.91
N ALA A 47 9.62 2.40 -39.84
CA ALA A 47 8.84 2.01 -41.00
C ALA A 47 8.73 3.14 -42.05
N ILE A 48 8.48 4.38 -41.61
CA ILE A 48 8.43 5.56 -42.49
C ILE A 48 9.79 5.81 -43.13
N PHE A 49 10.88 5.80 -42.34
CA PHE A 49 12.23 6.03 -42.84
C PHE A 49 12.64 4.99 -43.88
N SER A 50 12.33 3.70 -43.62
CA SER A 50 12.57 2.62 -44.58
C SER A 50 11.75 2.79 -45.86
N ALA A 51 10.52 3.28 -45.77
CA ALA A 51 9.69 3.52 -46.95
C ALA A 51 10.26 4.66 -47.82
N ILE A 52 10.72 5.76 -47.21
CA ILE A 52 11.33 6.89 -47.93
C ILE A 52 12.65 6.47 -48.60
N GLY A 53 13.50 5.70 -47.90
CA GLY A 53 14.78 5.21 -48.45
C GLY A 53 14.62 4.21 -49.61
N SER A 54 13.42 3.67 -49.82
CA SER A 54 13.12 2.71 -50.89
C SER A 54 12.72 3.35 -52.23
N VAL A 55 12.69 4.69 -52.32
CA VAL A 55 12.35 5.42 -53.56
C VAL A 55 13.56 5.44 -54.50
N GLY A 56 13.56 4.59 -55.53
CA GLY A 56 14.60 4.54 -56.56
C GLY A 56 14.51 5.67 -57.61
N PRO A 57 15.54 5.85 -58.46
CA PRO A 57 15.66 6.97 -59.42
C PRO A 57 14.53 7.07 -60.47
N SER A 58 13.79 5.98 -60.69
CA SER A 58 12.80 5.84 -61.75
C SER A 58 11.34 6.05 -61.29
N GLY A 59 11.10 6.48 -60.05
CA GLY A 59 9.74 6.81 -59.57
C GLY A 59 8.75 5.64 -59.49
N MET A 60 9.20 4.40 -59.74
CA MET A 60 8.37 3.20 -59.59
C MET A 60 8.35 2.72 -58.13
N THR A 61 7.29 3.06 -57.40
CA THR A 61 6.98 2.53 -56.07
C THR A 61 6.28 1.17 -56.18
N ALA A 62 7.03 0.09 -56.44
CA ALA A 62 6.42 -1.24 -56.62
C ALA A 62 6.09 -1.97 -55.31
N THR A 63 6.71 -1.61 -54.18
CA THR A 63 6.62 -2.38 -52.91
C THR A 63 6.50 -1.53 -51.62
N GLY A 64 6.73 -0.21 -51.68
CA GLY A 64 6.83 0.63 -50.48
C GLY A 64 5.51 0.99 -49.78
N THR A 65 4.40 1.09 -50.51
CA THR A 65 3.11 1.54 -49.96
C THR A 65 2.35 0.45 -49.19
N SER A 66 2.38 -0.79 -49.68
CA SER A 66 1.73 -1.94 -49.03
C SER A 66 2.48 -2.38 -47.76
N ALA A 67 3.81 -2.39 -47.79
CA ALA A 67 4.64 -2.68 -46.62
C ALA A 67 4.49 -1.62 -45.52
N LEU A 68 4.44 -0.34 -45.89
CA LEU A 68 4.17 0.76 -44.95
C LEU A 68 2.76 0.64 -44.34
N GLY A 69 1.75 0.35 -45.16
CA GLY A 69 0.38 0.12 -44.68
C GLY A 69 0.29 -1.03 -43.69
N ALA A 70 0.93 -2.17 -43.98
CA ALA A 70 0.99 -3.32 -43.08
C ALA A 70 1.72 -3.00 -41.76
N ALA A 71 2.83 -2.27 -41.82
CA ALA A 71 3.58 -1.85 -40.64
C ALA A 71 2.75 -0.90 -39.74
N LEU A 72 2.05 0.06 -40.33
CA LEU A 72 1.16 0.98 -39.61
C LEU A 72 0.02 0.23 -38.93
N VAL A 73 -0.68 -0.65 -39.65
CA VAL A 73 -1.76 -1.48 -39.10
C VAL A 73 -1.24 -2.37 -37.97
N GLY A 74 -0.12 -3.06 -38.18
CA GLY A 74 0.53 -3.88 -37.15
C GLY A 74 0.92 -3.08 -35.91
N SER A 75 1.45 -1.86 -36.08
CA SER A 75 1.83 -0.98 -34.97
C SER A 75 0.63 -0.51 -34.15
N ILE A 76 -0.52 -0.28 -34.80
CA ILE A 76 -1.78 0.08 -34.13
C ILE A 76 -2.27 -1.11 -33.29
N PHE A 77 -2.28 -2.32 -33.85
CA PHE A 77 -2.65 -3.52 -33.10
C PHE A 77 -1.72 -3.76 -31.90
N LEU A 78 -0.41 -3.61 -32.11
CA LEU A 78 0.58 -3.73 -31.03
C LEU A 78 0.35 -2.68 -29.93
N LEU A 79 0.11 -1.42 -30.31
CA LEU A 79 -0.17 -0.34 -29.37
C LEU A 79 -1.37 -0.66 -28.48
N TYR A 80 -2.50 -1.04 -29.09
CA TYR A 80 -3.72 -1.37 -28.34
C TYR A 80 -3.53 -2.59 -27.43
N PHE A 81 -2.84 -3.62 -27.93
CA PHE A 81 -2.54 -4.81 -27.13
C PHE A 81 -1.67 -4.48 -25.92
N LEU A 82 -0.55 -3.74 -26.11
CA LEU A 82 0.33 -3.35 -25.03
C LEU A 82 -0.38 -2.43 -24.03
N TYR A 83 -1.19 -1.49 -24.50
CA TYR A 83 -1.96 -0.62 -23.62
C TYR A 83 -2.98 -1.40 -22.79
N PHE A 84 -3.65 -2.39 -23.38
CA PHE A 84 -4.55 -3.29 -22.65
C PHE A 84 -3.83 -4.06 -21.53
N VAL A 85 -2.64 -4.59 -21.79
CA VAL A 85 -1.81 -5.24 -20.77
C VAL A 85 -1.43 -4.26 -19.65
N VAL A 86 -1.05 -3.03 -20.00
CA VAL A 86 -0.74 -1.98 -19.01
C VAL A 86 -1.95 -1.64 -18.15
N LEU A 87 -3.15 -1.55 -18.73
CA LEU A 87 -4.39 -1.32 -17.97
C LEU A 87 -4.65 -2.43 -16.96
N ILE A 88 -4.42 -3.70 -17.32
CA ILE A 88 -4.53 -4.83 -16.38
C ILE A 88 -3.55 -4.66 -15.22
N LEU A 89 -2.29 -4.31 -15.51
CA LEU A 89 -1.27 -4.09 -14.47
C LEU A 89 -1.63 -2.94 -13.53
N VAL A 90 -2.17 -1.84 -14.06
CA VAL A 90 -2.67 -0.71 -13.27
C VAL A 90 -3.84 -1.13 -12.39
N GLY A 91 -4.80 -1.89 -12.93
CA GLY A 91 -5.92 -2.42 -12.16
C GLY A 91 -5.46 -3.32 -11.00
N ILE A 92 -4.50 -4.23 -11.25
CA ILE A 92 -3.91 -5.09 -10.21
C ILE A 92 -3.20 -4.24 -9.15
N LEU A 93 -2.43 -3.23 -9.56
CA LEU A 93 -1.75 -2.30 -8.64
C LEU A 93 -2.77 -1.64 -7.70
N ILE A 94 -3.82 -1.03 -8.26
CA ILE A 94 -4.89 -0.38 -7.49
C ILE A 94 -5.54 -1.36 -6.54
N PHE A 95 -5.95 -2.54 -7.04
CA PHE A 95 -6.57 -3.57 -6.21
C PHE A 95 -5.70 -3.92 -5.00
N LYS A 96 -4.41 -4.20 -5.23
CA LYS A 96 -3.48 -4.58 -4.16
C LYS A 96 -3.30 -3.46 -3.14
N LEU A 97 -3.14 -2.21 -3.60
CA LEU A 97 -2.95 -1.05 -2.71
C LEU A 97 -4.17 -0.81 -1.81
N VAL A 98 -5.39 -0.88 -2.37
CA VAL A 98 -6.63 -0.65 -1.61
C VAL A 98 -6.97 -1.84 -0.72
N SER A 99 -6.81 -3.07 -1.23
CA SER A 99 -7.09 -4.30 -0.48
C SER A 99 -6.23 -4.41 0.77
N ARG A 100 -4.91 -4.15 0.68
CA ARG A 100 -4.02 -4.20 1.86
C ARG A 100 -4.34 -3.10 2.88
N ARG A 101 -4.73 -1.89 2.43
CA ARG A 101 -5.19 -0.83 3.33
C ARG A 101 -6.38 -1.31 4.15
N ASN A 102 -7.40 -1.86 3.48
CA ASN A 102 -8.62 -2.29 4.18
C ASN A 102 -8.35 -3.42 5.16
N THR A 103 -7.66 -4.46 4.69
CA THR A 103 -7.39 -5.64 5.50
C THR A 103 -6.50 -5.32 6.69
N HIS A 104 -5.47 -4.47 6.51
CA HIS A 104 -4.65 -3.99 7.62
C HIS A 104 -5.46 -3.20 8.65
N PHE A 105 -6.25 -2.20 8.23
CA PHE A 105 -6.97 -1.32 9.15
C PHE A 105 -8.02 -2.10 9.95
N ASN A 106 -8.73 -3.00 9.28
CA ASN A 106 -9.68 -3.89 9.96
C ASN A 106 -9.01 -4.79 11.00
N ARG A 107 -7.85 -5.37 10.66
CA ARG A 107 -7.10 -6.21 11.61
C ARG A 107 -6.59 -5.38 12.79
N GLN A 108 -6.12 -4.15 12.55
CA GLN A 108 -5.68 -3.27 13.63
C GLN A 108 -6.81 -2.93 14.59
N ILE A 109 -8.02 -2.70 14.10
CA ILE A 109 -9.19 -2.48 14.96
C ILE A 109 -9.47 -3.71 15.85
N LEU A 110 -9.43 -4.92 15.29
CA LEU A 110 -9.62 -6.16 16.06
C LEU A 110 -8.52 -6.34 17.13
N LEU A 111 -7.26 -6.12 16.74
CA LEU A 111 -6.12 -6.18 17.64
C LEU A 111 -6.28 -5.23 18.83
N GLN A 112 -6.72 -4.00 18.55
CA GLN A 112 -6.95 -2.99 19.58
C GLN A 112 -8.10 -3.38 20.52
N GLU A 113 -9.16 -4.00 20.02
CA GLU A 113 -10.27 -4.53 20.83
C GLU A 113 -9.83 -5.68 21.73
N ASP A 114 -9.00 -6.59 21.22
CA ASP A 114 -8.46 -7.69 22.00
C ASP A 114 -7.47 -7.21 23.06
N LEU A 115 -6.71 -6.15 22.80
CA LEU A 115 -5.87 -5.47 23.79
C LEU A 115 -6.69 -4.80 24.91
N ILE A 116 -7.81 -4.16 24.58
CA ILE A 116 -8.75 -3.63 25.58
C ILE A 116 -9.31 -4.77 26.43
N SER A 117 -9.68 -5.89 25.80
CA SER A 117 -10.23 -7.06 26.48
C SER A 117 -9.22 -7.69 27.44
N MET A 118 -7.95 -7.76 27.02
CA MET A 118 -6.83 -8.19 27.86
C MET A 118 -6.66 -7.24 29.07
N ALA A 119 -6.65 -5.93 28.85
CA ALA A 119 -6.51 -4.95 29.92
C ALA A 119 -7.65 -5.06 30.95
N LYS A 120 -8.90 -5.25 30.50
CA LYS A 120 -10.06 -5.52 31.36
C LYS A 120 -9.89 -6.78 32.20
N GLU A 121 -9.42 -7.87 31.60
CA GLU A 121 -9.18 -9.13 32.32
C GLU A 121 -8.10 -8.96 33.40
N ILE A 122 -6.99 -8.29 33.08
CA ILE A 122 -5.91 -8.04 34.03
C ILE A 122 -6.38 -7.11 35.16
N ALA A 123 -7.14 -6.06 34.85
CA ALA A 123 -7.74 -5.14 35.82
C ALA A 123 -8.62 -5.90 36.82
N ALA A 124 -9.52 -6.75 36.33
CA ALA A 124 -10.41 -7.56 37.15
C ALA A 124 -9.64 -8.53 38.05
N LYS A 125 -8.59 -9.19 37.52
CA LYS A 125 -7.74 -10.11 38.29
C LYS A 125 -6.94 -9.41 39.39
N LYS A 126 -6.46 -8.20 39.12
CA LYS A 126 -5.64 -7.43 40.07
C LYS A 126 -6.47 -6.55 41.01
N GLY A 127 -7.77 -6.39 40.76
CA GLY A 127 -8.63 -5.48 41.51
C GLY A 127 -8.24 -4.01 41.35
N VAL A 128 -7.65 -3.64 40.21
CA VAL A 128 -7.19 -2.27 39.93
C VAL A 128 -8.22 -1.58 39.04
N ASP A 129 -8.69 -0.40 39.45
CA ASP A 129 -9.57 0.43 38.63
C ASP A 129 -8.76 1.23 37.60
N VAL A 130 -8.99 0.93 36.32
CA VAL A 130 -8.43 1.64 35.16
C VAL A 130 -9.54 2.13 34.22
N SER A 131 -10.76 2.33 34.73
CA SER A 131 -11.95 2.63 33.93
C SER A 131 -11.80 3.84 33.00
N ILE A 132 -11.14 4.91 33.48
CA ILE A 132 -10.87 6.11 32.67
C ILE A 132 -9.93 5.80 31.50
N LEU A 133 -8.85 5.05 31.77
CA LEU A 133 -7.86 4.71 30.75
C LEU A 133 -8.45 3.75 29.70
N LEU A 134 -9.24 2.77 30.15
CA LEU A 134 -10.00 1.89 29.26
C LEU A 134 -11.00 2.67 28.40
N ASN A 135 -11.70 3.65 28.97
CA ASN A 135 -12.64 4.46 28.21
C ASN A 135 -11.96 5.25 27.07
N ASN A 136 -10.75 5.76 27.31
CA ASN A 136 -9.96 6.42 26.27
C ASN A 136 -9.57 5.44 25.14
N MET A 137 -9.07 4.25 25.49
CA MET A 137 -8.75 3.22 24.49
C MET A 137 -9.98 2.84 23.66
N GLU A 138 -11.12 2.58 24.31
CA GLU A 138 -12.37 2.26 23.62
C GLU A 138 -12.86 3.40 22.73
N ARG A 139 -12.69 4.65 23.17
CA ARG A 139 -13.04 5.83 22.37
C ARG A 139 -12.19 5.90 21.10
N ASN A 140 -10.88 5.70 21.19
CA ASN A 140 -10.00 5.68 20.02
C ASN A 140 -10.44 4.61 19.00
N VAL A 141 -10.77 3.39 19.47
CA VAL A 141 -11.25 2.31 18.59
C VAL A 141 -12.58 2.69 17.93
N ARG A 142 -13.52 3.29 18.67
CA ARG A 142 -14.80 3.74 18.10
C ARG A 142 -14.60 4.83 17.04
N GLU A 143 -13.72 5.79 17.30
CA GLU A 143 -13.38 6.85 16.33
C GLU A 143 -12.70 6.25 15.08
N ALA A 144 -11.78 5.29 15.25
CA ALA A 144 -11.16 4.57 14.15
C ALA A 144 -12.20 3.83 13.30
N ARG A 145 -13.17 3.13 13.90
CA ARG A 145 -14.27 2.46 13.17
C ARG A 145 -15.12 3.41 12.31
N LEU A 146 -15.31 4.64 12.76
CA LEU A 146 -16.08 5.65 12.02
C LEU A 146 -15.29 6.26 10.85
N GLU A 147 -13.98 6.45 11.01
CA GLU A 147 -13.15 7.10 10.00
C GLU A 147 -12.50 6.13 9.01
N GLU A 148 -12.16 4.91 9.44
CA GLU A 148 -11.37 3.94 8.69
C GLU A 148 -12.22 3.01 7.83
N THR A 149 -13.30 3.54 7.26
CA THR A 149 -14.25 2.78 6.45
C THR A 149 -13.60 2.09 5.25
N GLU A 150 -14.11 0.89 4.96
CA GLU A 150 -13.65 0.09 3.84
C GLU A 150 -13.93 0.76 2.50
N LYS A 151 -13.01 0.60 1.56
CA LYS A 151 -13.17 1.04 0.17
C LYS A 151 -13.21 -0.17 -0.76
N ASN A 152 -14.19 -0.27 -1.65
CA ASN A 152 -14.35 -1.46 -2.51
C ASN A 152 -13.17 -1.60 -3.52
N ALA A 153 -12.14 -2.38 -3.16
CA ALA A 153 -10.90 -2.49 -3.94
C ALA A 153 -11.14 -2.90 -5.40
N THR A 154 -12.12 -3.77 -5.66
CA THR A 154 -12.51 -4.20 -7.01
C THR A 154 -13.08 -3.05 -7.82
N LEU A 155 -13.98 -2.25 -7.24
CA LEU A 155 -14.54 -1.09 -7.91
C LEU A 155 -13.46 -0.08 -8.30
N TYR A 156 -12.54 0.23 -7.39
CA TYR A 156 -11.44 1.15 -7.67
C TYR A 156 -10.49 0.61 -8.76
N ALA A 157 -10.25 -0.71 -8.78
CA ALA A 157 -9.43 -1.35 -9.79
C ALA A 157 -10.03 -1.30 -11.21
N LEU A 158 -11.36 -1.33 -11.32
CA LEU A 158 -12.06 -1.34 -12.62
C LEU A 158 -12.24 0.05 -13.26
N LEU A 159 -12.37 1.10 -12.46
CA LEU A 159 -12.76 2.42 -12.99
C LEU A 159 -11.60 3.23 -13.63
N TYR A 160 -10.35 2.96 -13.24
CA TYR A 160 -9.11 3.61 -13.71
C TYR A 160 -9.20 5.15 -13.96
N GLY A 161 -8.20 5.75 -14.63
CA GLY A 161 -8.23 7.18 -14.99
C GLY A 161 -8.25 8.13 -13.79
N LEU A 162 -9.27 9.00 -13.68
CA LEU A 162 -9.40 9.93 -12.55
C LEU A 162 -9.52 9.22 -11.19
N VAL A 163 -9.98 7.97 -11.18
CA VAL A 163 -10.04 7.17 -9.96
C VAL A 163 -8.65 6.85 -9.41
N TRP A 164 -7.63 6.75 -10.27
CA TRP A 164 -6.24 6.60 -9.81
C TRP A 164 -5.79 7.80 -8.97
N LEU A 165 -6.11 9.03 -9.39
CA LEU A 165 -5.73 10.23 -8.66
C LEU A 165 -6.38 10.26 -7.28
N TYR A 166 -7.67 9.95 -7.20
CA TYR A 166 -8.36 9.86 -5.93
C TYR A 166 -7.82 8.70 -5.06
N THR A 167 -7.47 7.57 -5.68
CA THR A 167 -6.83 6.44 -5.00
C THR A 167 -5.51 6.82 -4.36
N ALA A 168 -4.63 7.46 -5.14
CA ALA A 168 -3.36 7.94 -4.65
C ALA A 168 -3.54 8.99 -3.52
N TYR A 169 -4.51 9.90 -3.66
CA TYR A 169 -4.86 10.87 -2.62
C TYR A 169 -5.24 10.19 -1.30
N PHE A 170 -6.28 9.33 -1.32
CA PHE A 170 -6.78 8.77 -0.07
C PHE A 170 -5.78 7.79 0.53
N LEU A 171 -5.01 7.03 -0.26
CA LEU A 171 -4.02 6.12 0.30
C LEU A 171 -2.94 6.88 1.10
N MET A 172 -2.42 7.99 0.56
CA MET A 172 -1.46 8.82 1.29
C MET A 172 -2.05 9.36 2.60
N LYS A 173 -3.29 9.86 2.55
CA LYS A 173 -3.93 10.49 3.71
C LYS A 173 -4.42 9.47 4.73
N ASP A 174 -4.97 8.35 4.29
CA ASP A 174 -5.50 7.29 5.14
C ASP A 174 -4.37 6.67 5.97
N PHE A 175 -3.23 6.31 5.36
CA PHE A 175 -2.09 5.76 6.09
C PHE A 175 -1.46 6.75 7.06
N PHE A 176 -1.30 8.01 6.66
CA PHE A 176 -0.83 9.06 7.56
C PHE A 176 -1.75 9.18 8.79
N LYS A 177 -3.06 9.33 8.58
CA LYS A 177 -4.04 9.48 9.65
C LYS A 177 -4.14 8.24 10.54
N HIS A 178 -4.06 7.05 9.93
CA HIS A 178 -4.08 5.77 10.63
C HIS A 178 -2.92 5.67 11.62
N GLU A 179 -1.68 5.94 11.18
CA GLU A 179 -0.53 5.87 12.08
C GLU A 179 -0.61 6.89 13.23
N ARG A 180 -1.13 8.10 12.97
CA ARG A 180 -1.35 9.08 14.05
C ARG A 180 -2.38 8.58 15.07
N ARG A 181 -3.45 7.90 14.63
CA ARG A 181 -4.44 7.30 15.54
C ARG A 181 -3.87 6.12 16.31
N GLU A 182 -3.10 5.26 15.65
CA GLU A 182 -2.40 4.18 16.34
C GLU A 182 -1.46 4.72 17.42
N ASP A 183 -0.73 5.79 17.14
CA ASP A 183 0.14 6.42 18.16
C ASP A 183 -0.67 6.90 19.38
N LEU A 184 -1.89 7.45 19.18
CA LEU A 184 -2.79 7.83 20.28
C LEU A 184 -3.24 6.60 21.07
N PHE A 185 -3.70 5.56 20.39
CA PHE A 185 -4.11 4.30 21.03
C PHE A 185 -2.96 3.66 21.80
N ILE A 186 -1.77 3.60 21.20
CA ILE A 186 -0.55 3.04 21.80
C ILE A 186 -0.22 3.80 23.09
N ASN A 187 -0.27 5.14 23.08
CA ASN A 187 -0.01 5.92 24.30
C ASN A 187 -1.03 5.65 25.41
N ASP A 188 -2.31 5.49 25.08
CA ASP A 188 -3.35 5.10 26.05
C ASP A 188 -3.16 3.66 26.56
N MET A 189 -2.78 2.75 25.67
CA MET A 189 -2.45 1.37 26.00
C MET A 189 -1.25 1.31 26.96
N LEU A 190 -0.15 2.00 26.66
CA LEU A 190 1.03 2.05 27.52
C LEU A 190 0.70 2.55 28.93
N ARG A 191 -0.10 3.63 29.02
CA ARG A 191 -0.58 4.15 30.30
C ARG A 191 -1.44 3.13 31.06
N THR A 192 -2.36 2.47 30.36
CA THR A 192 -3.24 1.44 30.93
C THR A 192 -2.43 0.28 31.49
N PHE A 193 -1.56 -0.32 30.68
CA PHE A 193 -0.78 -1.49 31.08
C PHE A 193 0.26 -1.16 32.16
N ASN A 194 0.83 0.05 32.16
CA ASN A 194 1.66 0.52 33.27
C ASN A 194 0.87 0.64 34.58
N ALA A 195 -0.35 1.22 34.56
CA ALA A 195 -1.22 1.30 35.73
C ALA A 195 -1.64 -0.10 36.23
N LEU A 196 -1.73 -1.08 35.34
CA LEU A 196 -1.95 -2.48 35.66
C LEU A 196 -0.68 -3.20 36.15
N GLY A 197 0.47 -2.53 36.26
CA GLY A 197 1.73 -3.13 36.70
C GLY A 197 2.29 -4.15 35.70
N VAL A 198 2.06 -3.94 34.40
CA VAL A 198 2.62 -4.72 33.29
C VAL A 198 3.19 -3.74 32.26
N PRO A 199 4.28 -3.03 32.56
CA PRO A 199 4.81 -2.02 31.65
C PRO A 199 5.25 -2.66 30.34
N ILE A 200 4.79 -2.10 29.22
CA ILE A 200 5.18 -2.53 27.87
C ILE A 200 6.26 -1.59 27.34
N ASN A 201 7.39 -2.14 26.90
CA ASN A 201 8.48 -1.35 26.32
C ASN A 201 8.62 -1.62 24.83
N PHE A 202 8.36 -0.61 24.01
CA PHE A 202 8.43 -0.75 22.55
C PHE A 202 9.80 -0.45 21.96
N PRO A 203 10.14 -1.09 20.83
CA PRO A 203 11.22 -0.62 19.98
C PRO A 203 10.90 0.78 19.42
N TYR A 204 11.95 1.53 19.08
CA TYR A 204 11.78 2.86 18.47
C TYR A 204 11.12 2.75 17.09
N ARG A 205 9.99 3.45 16.92
CA ARG A 205 9.23 3.53 15.65
C ARG A 205 9.82 4.64 14.77
N ASN A 206 10.52 4.29 13.70
CA ASN A 206 11.16 5.24 12.79
C ASN A 206 11.42 4.63 11.40
N PRO A 207 11.16 5.37 10.29
CA PRO A 207 10.54 6.69 10.23
C PRO A 207 9.00 6.62 10.32
N PRO A 208 8.34 7.68 10.83
CA PRO A 208 6.89 7.84 10.72
C PRO A 208 6.48 8.08 9.26
N ILE A 209 5.24 7.75 8.92
CA ILE A 209 4.66 8.10 7.62
C ILE A 209 4.52 9.63 7.54
N PRO A 210 5.17 10.32 6.59
CA PRO A 210 5.12 11.77 6.54
C PRO A 210 3.83 12.27 5.89
N ASP A 211 3.37 13.45 6.30
CA ASP A 211 2.24 14.13 5.68
C ASP A 211 2.64 14.74 4.34
N ARG A 212 2.26 14.07 3.25
CA ARG A 212 2.62 14.49 1.89
C ARG A 212 1.53 15.34 1.25
N SER A 213 1.97 16.33 0.46
CA SER A 213 1.07 17.17 -0.33
C SER A 213 0.65 16.46 -1.62
N PHE A 214 -0.62 16.10 -1.72
CA PHE A 214 -1.20 15.56 -2.95
C PHE A 214 -1.03 16.52 -4.13
N ALA A 215 -1.27 17.82 -3.92
CA ALA A 215 -1.16 18.83 -4.96
C ALA A 215 0.25 18.89 -5.55
N LEU A 216 1.28 18.82 -4.70
CA LEU A 216 2.67 18.78 -5.15
C LEU A 216 2.92 17.53 -6.01
N TYR A 217 2.48 16.37 -5.55
CA TYR A 217 2.69 15.10 -6.27
C TYR A 217 1.97 15.09 -7.63
N PHE A 218 0.76 15.64 -7.68
CA PHE A 218 -0.01 15.80 -8.89
C PHE A 218 0.69 16.73 -9.90
N VAL A 219 1.09 17.93 -9.46
CA VAL A 219 1.79 18.90 -10.32
C VAL A 219 3.11 18.33 -10.83
N LEU A 220 3.91 17.71 -9.97
CA LEU A 220 5.18 17.10 -10.37
C LEU A 220 4.97 15.96 -11.38
N THR A 221 3.93 15.16 -11.22
CA THR A 221 3.59 14.10 -12.19
C THR A 221 3.22 14.67 -13.55
N LEU A 222 2.45 15.77 -13.58
CA LEU A 222 2.05 16.43 -14.82
C LEU A 222 3.25 17.05 -15.55
N ILE A 223 4.05 17.87 -14.87
CA ILE A 223 5.16 18.61 -15.52
C ILE A 223 6.32 17.70 -15.95
N THR A 224 6.47 16.54 -15.31
CA THR A 224 7.51 15.56 -15.67
C THR A 224 7.03 14.51 -16.67
N GLY A 225 5.81 14.63 -17.22
CA GLY A 225 5.27 13.67 -18.17
C GLY A 225 5.18 12.24 -17.61
N SER A 226 4.66 12.11 -16.38
CA SER A 226 4.51 10.86 -15.62
C SER A 226 5.78 10.25 -15.01
N ILE A 227 6.97 10.82 -15.24
CA ILE A 227 8.22 10.32 -14.63
C ILE A 227 8.15 10.37 -13.10
N PHE A 228 7.67 11.47 -12.53
CA PHE A 228 7.48 11.59 -11.08
C PHE A 228 6.42 10.61 -10.53
N GLY A 229 5.53 10.10 -11.39
CA GLY A 229 4.58 9.05 -11.04
C GLY A 229 5.27 7.80 -10.47
N VAL A 230 6.50 7.49 -10.88
CA VAL A 230 7.31 6.41 -10.31
C VAL A 230 7.53 6.61 -8.82
N TYR A 231 8.00 7.79 -8.45
CA TYR A 231 8.25 8.11 -7.05
C TYR A 231 6.93 8.15 -6.24
N TRP A 232 5.84 8.58 -6.86
CA TRP A 232 4.52 8.54 -6.23
C TRP A 232 4.10 7.11 -5.89
N VAL A 233 4.18 6.18 -6.84
CA VAL A 233 3.86 4.76 -6.57
C VAL A 233 4.86 4.15 -5.61
N TYR A 234 6.14 4.52 -5.71
CA TYR A 234 7.16 4.08 -4.76
C TYR A 234 6.78 4.42 -3.31
N VAL A 235 6.37 5.65 -3.00
CA VAL A 235 5.97 6.00 -1.63
C VAL A 235 4.68 5.31 -1.22
N LEU A 236 3.69 5.23 -2.13
CA LEU A 236 2.45 4.51 -1.88
C LEU A 236 2.71 3.05 -1.51
N VAL A 237 3.70 2.39 -2.12
CA VAL A 237 4.11 1.02 -1.80
C VAL A 237 4.92 0.94 -0.52
N THR A 238 5.94 1.79 -0.40
CA THR A 238 7.02 1.67 0.59
C THR A 238 6.62 2.13 1.97
N ASP A 239 5.81 3.19 2.12
CA ASP A 239 5.42 3.64 3.46
C ASP A 239 4.58 2.59 4.19
N PRO A 240 3.53 2.00 3.58
CA PRO A 240 2.78 0.92 4.23
C PRO A 240 3.64 -0.31 4.50
N ASN A 241 4.56 -0.67 3.60
CA ASN A 241 5.48 -1.78 3.84
C ASN A 241 6.32 -1.56 5.10
N ASN A 242 6.90 -0.35 5.25
CA ASN A 242 7.71 0.01 6.42
C ASN A 242 6.86 0.03 7.69
N HIS A 243 5.67 0.62 7.61
CA HIS A 243 4.71 0.65 8.69
C HIS A 243 4.32 -0.76 9.16
N PHE A 244 3.98 -1.66 8.25
CA PHE A 244 3.65 -3.06 8.56
C PHE A 244 4.80 -3.77 9.27
N ARG A 245 6.05 -3.59 8.82
CA ARG A 245 7.22 -4.19 9.48
C ARG A 245 7.41 -3.66 10.90
N GLN A 246 7.24 -2.36 11.10
CA GLN A 246 7.30 -1.76 12.43
C GLN A 246 6.16 -2.30 13.32
N GLN A 247 4.96 -2.44 12.76
CA GLN A 247 3.80 -2.96 13.47
C GLN A 247 3.98 -4.41 13.89
N MET A 248 4.57 -5.25 13.04
CA MET A 248 4.92 -6.62 13.41
C MET A 248 5.86 -6.67 14.63
N LEU A 249 6.87 -5.80 14.68
CA LEU A 249 7.79 -5.73 15.82
C LEU A 249 7.08 -5.29 17.11
N ILE A 250 6.17 -4.32 17.00
CA ILE A 250 5.33 -3.85 18.11
C ILE A 250 4.44 -5.00 18.61
N GLU A 251 3.73 -5.69 17.71
CA GLU A 251 2.85 -6.82 18.04
C GLU A 251 3.60 -7.99 18.68
N ASP A 252 4.76 -8.35 18.14
CA ASP A 252 5.60 -9.40 18.71
C ASP A 252 6.08 -9.03 20.12
N THR A 253 6.38 -7.74 20.34
CA THR A 253 6.75 -7.20 21.64
C THR A 253 5.60 -7.26 22.65
N ILE A 254 4.40 -6.85 22.23
CA ILE A 254 3.17 -6.98 23.02
C ILE A 254 2.99 -8.44 23.42
N MET A 255 3.01 -9.35 22.45
CA MET A 255 2.78 -10.76 22.71
C MET A 255 3.80 -11.34 23.68
N ALA A 256 5.08 -11.06 23.50
CA ALA A 256 6.13 -11.57 24.38
C ALA A 256 5.94 -11.07 25.84
N GLN A 257 5.65 -9.78 26.00
CA GLN A 257 5.55 -9.17 27.33
C GLN A 257 4.22 -9.51 28.04
N LEU A 258 3.13 -9.72 27.30
CA LEU A 258 1.82 -10.08 27.86
C LEU A 258 1.61 -11.59 28.07
N SER A 259 2.31 -12.44 27.31
CA SER A 259 2.17 -13.90 27.41
C SER A 259 3.12 -14.56 28.39
N GLY A 260 4.17 -13.85 28.84
CA GLY A 260 5.24 -14.45 29.63
C GLY A 260 6.06 -15.50 28.86
N THR A 261 5.87 -15.62 27.54
CA THR A 261 6.69 -16.49 26.66
C THR A 261 7.74 -15.66 25.90
N PRO A 262 8.97 -16.16 25.72
CA PRO A 262 10.01 -15.45 24.98
C PRO A 262 9.55 -15.09 23.57
N SER A 263 9.92 -13.91 23.07
CA SER A 263 9.61 -13.48 21.71
C SER A 263 10.09 -14.53 20.69
N PRO A 264 9.30 -14.86 19.66
CA PRO A 264 9.81 -15.58 18.51
C PRO A 264 10.97 -14.77 17.88
N PRO A 265 11.99 -15.43 17.30
CA PRO A 265 13.08 -14.71 16.65
C PRO A 265 12.51 -13.81 15.54
N PRO A 266 13.05 -12.58 15.37
CA PRO A 266 12.61 -11.68 14.33
C PRO A 266 12.74 -12.36 12.97
N ILE A 267 11.69 -12.25 12.16
CA ILE A 267 11.70 -12.78 10.79
C ILE A 267 12.83 -12.07 10.04
N PRO A 268 13.75 -12.80 9.38
CA PRO A 268 14.83 -12.20 8.63
C PRO A 268 14.27 -11.17 7.66
N SER A 269 14.85 -9.97 7.65
CA SER A 269 14.53 -8.97 6.65
C SER A 269 14.69 -9.61 5.27
N LEU A 270 13.59 -9.72 4.51
CA LEU A 270 13.67 -10.09 3.11
C LEU A 270 14.63 -9.11 2.44
N SER A 271 15.76 -9.63 1.99
CA SER A 271 16.76 -8.91 1.22
C SER A 271 16.08 -8.15 0.09
N PRO A 272 16.47 -6.90 -0.19
CA PRO A 272 15.84 -6.10 -1.23
C PRO A 272 16.01 -6.83 -2.58
N SER A 273 14.88 -7.20 -3.17
CA SER A 273 14.76 -7.70 -4.55
C SER A 273 14.02 -6.67 -5.39
#